data_AF-A0A951PRA3-F1
#
_entry.id   AF-A0A951PRA3-F1
#
_cell.length_a   1.000
_cell.length_b   1.000
_cell.length_c   1.000
_cell.angle_alpha   90.00
_cell.angle_beta   90.00
_cell.angle_gamma   90.00
#
_symmetry.space_group_name_H-M   'P 1'
#
loop_
_entity.id
_entity.type
_entity.pdbx_description
1 polymer ?
#
loop_
_entity_poly.entity_id
_entity_poly.type
_entity_poly.pdbx_seq_one_letter_code
_entity_poly.pdbx_strand_id
1 'polypeptide(L)' 'MRLQTFYNAKLNNQTIDYGIEAIAADKELATHIQEVLIWLKFLDPPADGKFGPISSSRLRRKPTCHYAAKALPL' A
#
# COMPACT_ATOMS: atom_id res chain seq x y z
N MET A 1 -2.30 -3.17 -12.98
CA MET A 1 -2.92 -4.53 -13.01
C MET A 1 -4.30 -4.47 -12.36
N ARG A 2 -5.29 -5.20 -12.90
CA ARG A 2 -6.67 -5.16 -12.39
C ARG A 2 -6.83 -5.89 -11.06
N LEU A 3 -7.60 -5.31 -10.13
CA LEU A 3 -8.02 -5.93 -8.85
C LEU A 3 -8.60 -7.34 -9.05
N GLN A 4 -9.26 -7.58 -10.18
CA GLN A 4 -9.80 -8.89 -10.53
C GLN A 4 -8.74 -10.01 -10.50
N THR A 5 -7.51 -9.71 -10.93
CA THR A 5 -6.41 -10.67 -10.96
C THR A 5 -5.98 -11.08 -9.55
N PHE A 6 -6.02 -10.14 -8.59
CA PHE A 6 -5.76 -10.42 -7.17
C PHE A 6 -6.84 -11.34 -6.57
N TYR A 7 -8.11 -11.03 -6.83
CA TYR A 7 -9.22 -11.85 -6.36
C TYR A 7 -9.14 -13.28 -6.92
N ASN A 8 -8.85 -13.42 -8.21
CA ASN A 8 -8.73 -14.73 -8.85
C ASN A 8 -7.58 -15.57 -8.26
N ALA A 9 -6.46 -14.95 -7.90
CA ALA A 9 -5.35 -15.69 -7.29
C ALA A 9 -5.64 -16.15 -5.87
N LYS A 10 -6.35 -15.32 -5.08
CA LYS A 10 -6.83 -15.71 -3.75
C LYS A 10 -7.80 -16.89 -3.82
N LEU A 11 -8.67 -16.91 -4.84
CA LEU A 11 -9.62 -18.02 -5.07
C LEU A 11 -8.92 -19.33 -5.42
N ASN A 12 -7.76 -19.27 -6.08
CA ASN A 12 -6.97 -20.45 -6.46
C ASN A 12 -6.02 -20.95 -5.36
N ASN A 13 -6.13 -20.42 -4.13
CA ASN A 13 -5.23 -20.73 -3.00
C ASN A 13 -3.74 -20.50 -3.32
N GLN A 14 -3.46 -19.64 -4.31
CA GLN A 14 -2.11 -19.25 -4.68
C GLN A 14 -1.72 -18.03 -3.84
N THR A 15 -0.67 -18.18 -3.04
CA THR A 15 0.00 -17.06 -2.41
C THR A 15 0.70 -16.24 -3.48
N ILE A 16 0.07 -15.17 -3.95
CA ILE A 16 0.81 -14.14 -4.69
C ILE A 16 1.54 -13.30 -3.65
N ASP A 17 2.85 -13.54 -3.55
CA ASP A 17 3.74 -12.68 -2.80
C ASP A 17 4.01 -11.43 -3.65
N TYR A 18 3.29 -10.34 -3.36
CA TYR A 18 3.58 -9.05 -3.94
C TYR A 18 4.79 -8.45 -3.23
N GLY A 19 5.97 -8.92 -3.62
CA GLY A 19 7.22 -8.29 -3.23
C GLY A 19 7.20 -6.80 -3.59
N ILE A 20 7.95 -5.99 -2.86
CA ILE A 20 8.06 -4.53 -3.09
C ILE A 20 8.41 -4.23 -4.56
N GLU A 21 9.21 -5.09 -5.19
CA GLU A 21 9.59 -4.96 -6.60
C GLU A 21 8.41 -5.16 -7.56
N ALA A 22 7.52 -6.13 -7.27
CA ALA A 22 6.32 -6.36 -8.08
C ALA A 22 5.34 -5.18 -7.96
N ILE A 23 5.26 -4.55 -6.78
CA ILE A 23 4.49 -3.32 -6.58
C ILE A 23 5.11 -2.16 -7.36
N ALA A 24 6.44 -2.01 -7.30
CA ALA A 24 7.14 -0.92 -7.98
C ALA A 24 7.13 -1.06 -9.51
N ALA A 25 7.07 -2.28 -10.03
CA ALA A 25 6.97 -2.54 -11.46
C ALA A 25 5.58 -2.23 -12.05
N ASP A 26 4.53 -2.17 -11.22
CA ASP A 26 3.17 -1.87 -11.67
C ASP A 26 2.73 -0.49 -11.20
N LYS A 27 2.77 0.48 -12.14
CA LYS A 27 2.41 1.88 -11.85
C LYS A 27 1.00 2.05 -11.30
N GLU A 28 0.02 1.28 -11.80
CA GLU A 28 -1.38 1.40 -11.38
C GLU A 28 -1.53 0.90 -9.93
N LEU A 29 -0.94 -0.26 -9.63
CA LEU A 29 -0.89 -0.82 -8.29
C LEU A 29 -0.13 0.07 -7.31
N ALA A 30 1.02 0.59 -7.72
CA ALA A 30 1.82 1.52 -6.95
C ALA A 30 1.04 2.79 -6.59
N THR A 31 0.32 3.36 -7.57
CA THR A 31 -0.52 4.54 -7.37
C THR A 31 -1.62 4.24 -6.36
N HIS A 32 -2.32 3.12 -6.51
CA HIS A 32 -3.40 2.76 -5.59
C HIS A 32 -2.89 2.54 -4.15
N ILE A 33 -1.74 1.88 -3.98
CA ILE A 33 -1.14 1.70 -2.66
C ILE A 33 -0.71 3.05 -2.06
N GLN A 34 -0.14 3.96 -2.87
CA GLN A 34 0.17 5.32 -2.42
C GLN A 34 -1.08 6.09 -2.00
N GLU A 35 -2.21 6.00 -2.72
CA GLU A 35 -3.49 6.62 -2.34
C GLU A 35 -3.96 6.15 -0.95
N VAL A 36 -3.89 4.84 -0.69
CA VAL A 36 -4.23 4.26 0.62
C VAL A 36 -3.28 4.77 1.70
N LEU A 37 -1.97 4.82 1.44
CA LEU A 37 -0.98 5.36 2.38
C LEU A 37 -1.19 6.85 2.66
N ILE A 38 -1.60 7.64 1.67
CA ILE A 38 -1.94 9.06 1.82
C ILE A 38 -3.21 9.22 2.66
N TRP A 39 -4.24 8.42 2.39
CA TRP A 39 -5.48 8.42 3.16
C TRP A 39 -5.22 8.12 4.64
N LEU A 40 -4.34 7.16 4.92
CA LEU A 40 -3.88 6.81 6.28
C LEU A 40 -2.85 7.79 6.86
N LYS A 41 -2.52 8.90 6.17
CA LYS A 41 -1.52 9.91 6.58
C LYS A 41 -0.12 9.34 6.83
N PHE A 42 0.23 8.26 6.12
CA PHE A 42 1.57 7.69 6.10
C PHE A 42 2.43 8.24 4.96
N LEU A 43 1.83 8.80 3.92
CA LEU A 43 2.52 9.43 2.81
C LEU A 43 1.88 10.79 2.49
N ASP A 44 2.69 11.74 2.02
CA ASP A 44 2.17 13.01 1.50
C ASP A 44 1.75 12.86 0.02
N PRO A 45 0.69 13.54 -0.42
CA PRO A 45 0.33 13.57 -1.84
C PRO A 45 1.42 14.24 -2.70
N PRO A 46 1.48 13.95 -4.02
CA PRO A 46 0.54 13.15 -4.81
C PRO A 46 0.89 11.65 -4.89
N ALA A 47 -0.11 10.82 -5.20
CA ALA A 47 0.11 9.44 -5.64
C ALA A 47 0.55 9.44 -7.11
N ASP A 48 1.86 9.42 -7.35
CA ASP A 48 2.46 9.54 -8.68
C ASP A 48 2.82 8.17 -9.31
N GLY A 49 2.59 7.09 -8.58
CA GLY A 49 2.90 5.71 -8.98
C GLY A 49 4.39 5.38 -8.91
N LYS A 50 5.26 6.28 -8.43
CA LYS A 50 6.69 6.01 -8.24
C LYS A 50 6.92 5.35 -6.89
N PHE A 51 6.88 4.02 -6.88
CA PHE A 51 7.05 3.25 -5.65
C PHE A 51 8.52 3.07 -5.26
N GLY A 52 9.03 3.99 -4.46
CA GLY A 52 10.44 4.03 -4.06
C GLY A 52 10.73 3.62 -2.61
N PRO A 53 11.95 3.93 -2.10
CA PRO A 53 12.37 3.67 -0.73
C PRO A 53 11.44 4.27 0.33
N ILE A 54 10.84 5.42 0.04
CA ILE A 54 9.91 6.10 0.97
C ILE A 54 8.60 5.31 1.09
N SER A 55 7.95 4.99 -0.03
CA SER A 55 6.71 4.22 -0.05
C SER A 55 6.89 2.83 0.56
N SER A 56 7.99 2.14 0.24
CA SER A 56 8.32 0.84 0.80
C SER A 56 8.64 0.89 2.30
N SER A 57 9.33 1.94 2.79
CA SER A 57 9.57 2.12 4.23
C SER A 57 8.28 2.33 5.03
N ARG A 58 7.31 3.04 4.46
CA ARG A 58 6.00 3.29 5.09
C ARG A 58 5.12 2.04 5.06
N LEU A 59 5.19 1.24 3.99
CA LEU A 59 4.49 -0.03 3.89
C LEU A 59 5.07 -1.09 4.85
N ARG A 60 6.39 -1.14 5.02
CA ARG A 60 7.07 -2.06 5.96
C ARG A 60 6.93 -1.66 7.43
N ARG A 61 6.62 -0.39 7.71
CA ARG A 61 6.38 0.05 9.08
C ARG A 61 5.13 -0.66 9.61
N LYS A 62 5.33 -1.66 10.47
CA LYS A 62 4.28 -2.08 11.40
C LYS A 62 3.80 -0.82 12.12
N PRO A 63 2.50 -0.59 12.27
CA PRO A 63 2.03 0.51 13.09
C PRO A 63 2.52 0.25 14.52
N THR A 64 3.64 0.86 14.91
CA THR A 64 3.88 1.14 16.32
C THR A 64 2.78 2.09 16.70
N CYS A 65 1.83 1.55 17.46
CA CYS A 65 0.78 2.27 18.18
C CYS A 65 1.27 3.64 18.63
N HIS A 66 0.99 4.67 17.82
CA HIS A 66 1.00 6.08 18.22
C HIS A 66 -0.17 6.84 17.59
N TYR A 67 -0.91 6.21 16.67
CA TYR A 67 -2.23 6.65 16.24
C TYR A 67 -3.36 6.23 17.18
N ALA A 68 -3.10 5.41 18.22
CA ALA A 68 -4.08 5.16 19.27
C ALA A 68 -4.27 6.35 20.24
N ALA A 69 -3.51 7.45 20.09
CA ALA A 69 -3.54 8.56 21.03
C ALA A 69 -4.10 9.89 20.49
N LYS A 70 -4.41 10.04 19.19
CA LYS A 70 -4.79 11.37 18.65
C LYS A 70 -5.80 11.45 17.49
N ALA A 71 -6.70 10.48 17.35
CA ALA A 71 -7.82 10.63 16.42
C ALA A 71 -9.09 9.90 16.86
N LEU A 72 -9.65 10.33 18.00
CA LEU A 72 -11.09 10.28 18.27
C LEU A 72 -11.43 11.45 19.20
N PRO A 73 -11.89 12.60 18.69
CA PRO A 73 -12.81 13.43 19.42
C PRO A 73 -14.22 12.86 19.24
N LEU A 74 -14.77 12.35 20.35
CA LEU A 74 -16.17 12.00 20.67
C LEU A 74 -17.07 11.48 19.54
#